data_AF-A0AB36PTQ2-F1
#
_entry.id   AF-A0AB36PTQ2-F1
#
_cell.length_a   1.000
_cell.length_b   1.000
_cell.length_c   1.000
_cell.angle_alpha   90.00
_cell.angle_beta   90.00
_cell.angle_gamma   90.00
#
_symmetry.space_group_name_H-M   'P 1'
#
loop_
_entity.id
_entity.type
_entity.pdbx_description
1 polymer ?
#
loop_
_entity_poly.entity_id
_entity_poly.type
_entity_poly.pdbx_seq_one_letter_code
_entity_poly.pdbx_strand_id
1 'polypeptide(L)'
;MVDTTLKPTLKANAAYSKAPALNSLSAIVLGIALVGLIAAPFMVYPIFLMKMLCFALFASAFNLLLGYTGILSFGHAAFFGAAAYVTAHAVKEWGVSPELGLVLGILAAAALGLVIGYLAIRRQGIYSTMITLALAQMFFFFCLQASFTHGEDGLQGVPRGFLFGFIDLNQPMNMYYFVLAVFVLGVFAIWRITNSPFGMILKSVRENENRAISLGFSVNHYKLAAFVMSAGLAGLAGGMKALVFQFATLTDVSWQMSGEVILMTLLGGIGTLIGPIVGAAFVVALQNWLATSDFPVTIVTGLIFMACVLLFRKGIIGEFYTSRIGKKLFG
;
A
#
# COMPACT_ATOMS: atom_id res chain seq x y z
N MET A 1 -10.18 -32.33 59.35
CA MET A 1 -9.53 -31.15 59.96
C MET A 1 -8.64 -30.53 58.88
N VAL A 2 -9.15 -29.54 58.15
CA VAL A 2 -8.96 -28.08 58.42
C VAL A 2 -7.48 -27.72 58.17
N ASP A 3 -7.07 -27.32 56.97
CA ASP A 3 -7.18 -26.01 56.29
C ASP A 3 -6.04 -25.02 56.64
N THR A 4 -5.64 -24.24 55.62
CA THR A 4 -4.82 -22.99 55.61
C THR A 4 -3.33 -23.13 55.94
N THR A 5 -2.37 -22.71 55.11
CA THR A 5 -2.24 -21.38 54.49
C THR A 5 -1.47 -21.41 53.15
N LEU A 6 -2.18 -21.34 52.03
CA LEU A 6 -1.65 -20.80 50.77
C LEU A 6 -1.60 -19.27 50.89
N LYS A 7 -0.39 -18.69 50.96
CA LYS A 7 -0.23 -17.24 50.84
C LYS A 7 -0.41 -16.81 49.37
N PRO A 8 -1.26 -15.81 49.08
CA PRO A 8 -1.46 -15.30 47.74
C PRO A 8 -0.48 -14.16 47.47
N THR A 9 0.48 -14.36 46.56
CA THR A 9 1.21 -13.23 45.96
C THR A 9 1.47 -13.49 44.48
N LEU A 10 0.41 -13.74 43.72
CA LEU A 10 0.38 -13.32 42.32
C LEU A 10 0.27 -11.80 42.32
N LYS A 11 1.40 -11.11 42.43
CA LYS A 11 1.48 -9.73 41.96
C LYS A 11 1.28 -9.77 40.46
N ALA A 12 0.02 -9.66 40.06
CA ALA A 12 -0.38 -9.32 38.71
C ALA A 12 0.23 -7.95 38.38
N ASN A 13 1.47 -7.94 37.90
CA ASN A 13 2.01 -6.83 37.13
C ASN A 13 1.32 -6.89 35.76
N ALA A 14 0.03 -6.52 35.74
CA ALA A 14 -0.63 -6.00 34.57
C ALA A 14 -0.01 -4.61 34.30
N ALA A 15 1.25 -4.61 33.85
CA ALA A 15 1.79 -3.50 33.12
C ALA A 15 1.06 -3.52 31.77
N TYR A 16 -0.14 -2.94 31.75
CA TYR A 16 -0.72 -2.41 30.52
C TYR A 16 0.33 -1.43 30.00
N SER A 17 1.15 -1.91 29.05
CA SER A 17 2.05 -1.08 28.27
C SER A 17 1.18 0.00 27.65
N LYS A 18 1.20 1.20 28.26
CA LYS A 18 0.63 2.40 27.67
C LYS A 18 1.20 2.45 26.25
N ALA A 19 0.32 2.50 25.26
CA ALA A 19 0.73 2.81 23.89
C ALA A 19 1.72 3.99 23.98
N PRO A 20 2.89 3.91 23.33
CA PRO A 20 3.89 4.95 23.46
C PRO A 20 3.21 6.27 23.11
N ALA A 21 3.11 7.16 24.10
CA ALA A 21 2.65 8.52 23.86
C ALA A 21 3.50 9.05 22.72
N LEU A 22 2.88 9.60 21.67
CA LEU A 22 3.62 10.21 20.57
C LEU A 22 4.59 11.20 21.21
N ASN A 23 5.89 10.90 21.21
CA ASN A 23 6.90 11.81 21.73
C ASN A 23 6.65 13.17 21.04
N SER A 24 6.63 14.27 21.78
CA SER A 24 6.33 15.61 21.23
C SER A 24 7.13 15.91 19.96
N LEU A 25 8.34 15.36 19.87
CA LEU A 25 9.22 15.38 18.70
C LEU A 25 8.68 14.65 17.46
N SER A 26 8.09 13.45 17.60
CA SER A 26 7.50 12.72 16.48
C SER A 26 6.20 13.36 16.00
N ALA A 27 5.43 13.96 16.91
CA ALA A 27 4.27 14.78 16.56
C ALA A 27 4.68 16.02 15.74
N ILE A 28 5.77 16.70 16.12
CA ILE A 28 6.31 17.86 15.41
C ILE A 28 6.82 17.47 14.02
N VAL A 29 7.57 16.36 13.90
CA VAL A 29 8.08 15.88 12.60
C VAL A 29 6.94 15.49 11.65
N LEU A 30 5.89 14.82 12.16
CA LEU A 30 4.69 14.51 11.38
C LEU A 30 3.93 15.79 10.99
N GLY A 31 3.85 16.77 11.88
CA GLY A 31 3.24 18.08 11.59
C GLY A 31 3.98 18.84 10.49
N ILE A 32 5.31 18.88 10.54
CA ILE A 32 6.14 19.51 9.50
C ILE A 32 6.00 18.77 8.17
N ALA A 33 5.99 17.43 8.18
CA ALA A 33 5.78 16.64 6.97
C ALA A 33 4.41 16.93 6.34
N LEU A 34 3.35 17.05 7.15
CA LEU A 34 2.00 17.36 6.68
C LEU A 34 1.92 18.79 6.11
N VAL A 35 2.52 19.77 6.79
CA VAL A 35 2.59 21.16 6.30
C VAL A 35 3.37 21.25 5.00
N GLY A 36 4.50 20.55 4.90
CA GLY A 36 5.27 20.46 3.67
C GLY A 36 4.47 19.86 2.53
N LEU A 37 3.63 18.86 2.81
CA LEU A 37 2.76 18.25 1.80
C LEU A 37 1.62 19.20 1.37
N ILE A 38 1.02 19.94 2.30
CA ILE A 38 0.01 20.96 1.96
C ILE A 38 0.59 22.08 1.10
N ALA A 39 1.86 22.46 1.33
CA ALA A 39 2.54 23.52 0.60
C ALA A 39 3.23 23.04 -0.70
N ALA A 40 3.43 21.74 -0.87
CA ALA A 40 4.10 21.15 -2.03
C ALA A 40 3.54 21.57 -3.41
N PRO A 41 2.21 21.66 -3.65
CA PRO A 41 1.69 21.98 -4.99
C PRO A 41 2.02 23.40 -5.45
N PHE A 42 2.48 24.28 -4.55
CA PHE A 42 2.94 25.63 -4.92
C PHE A 42 4.37 25.65 -5.46
N MET A 43 5.16 24.60 -5.20
CA MET A 43 6.57 24.52 -5.62
C MET A 43 6.80 23.46 -6.70
N VAL A 44 5.96 22.43 -6.76
CA VAL A 44 6.13 21.27 -7.64
C VAL A 44 4.84 21.01 -8.40
N TYR A 45 4.98 20.56 -9.66
CA TYR A 45 3.85 20.26 -10.53
C TYR A 45 2.84 19.29 -9.86
N PRO A 46 1.56 19.69 -9.67
CA PRO A 46 0.59 18.92 -8.87
C PRO A 46 0.36 17.48 -9.33
N ILE A 47 0.35 17.24 -10.65
CA ILE A 47 0.13 15.89 -11.20
C ILE A 47 1.27 14.93 -10.85
N PHE A 48 2.51 15.42 -10.82
CA PHE A 48 3.65 14.63 -10.38
C PHE A 48 3.54 14.27 -8.89
N LEU A 49 3.13 15.23 -8.04
CA LEU A 49 2.91 14.96 -6.62
C LEU A 49 1.75 13.97 -6.40
N MET A 50 0.65 14.09 -7.13
CA MET A 50 -0.46 13.14 -7.05
C MET A 50 -0.03 11.73 -7.46
N LYS A 51 0.81 11.60 -8.50
CA LYS A 51 1.44 10.31 -8.87
C LYS A 51 2.21 9.74 -7.69
N MET A 52 3.07 10.55 -7.07
CA MET A 52 3.88 10.14 -5.93
C MET A 52 3.00 9.64 -4.77
N LEU A 53 1.91 10.34 -4.46
CA LEU A 53 0.98 9.94 -3.39
C LEU A 53 0.25 8.63 -3.71
N CYS A 54 -0.23 8.45 -4.94
CA CYS A 54 -0.88 7.21 -5.37
C CYS A 54 0.06 6.00 -5.20
N PHE A 55 1.30 6.11 -5.71
CA PHE A 55 2.28 5.04 -5.62
C PHE A 55 2.81 4.83 -4.19
N ALA A 56 2.94 5.89 -3.39
CA ALA A 56 3.28 5.77 -1.97
C ALA A 56 2.21 5.01 -1.18
N LEU A 57 0.92 5.23 -1.49
CA LEU A 57 -0.16 4.47 -0.88
C LEU A 57 -0.18 3.02 -1.36
N PHE A 58 0.06 2.80 -2.66
CA PHE A 58 0.18 1.45 -3.22
C PHE A 58 1.31 0.66 -2.56
N ALA A 59 2.49 1.28 -2.41
CA ALA A 59 3.63 0.71 -1.70
C ALA A 59 3.32 0.46 -0.22
N SER A 60 2.64 1.39 0.44
CA SER A 60 2.25 1.24 1.85
C SER A 60 1.24 0.08 2.04
N ALA A 61 0.28 -0.06 1.12
CA ALA A 61 -0.66 -1.16 1.08
C ALA A 61 0.09 -2.49 0.89
N PHE A 62 0.95 -2.59 -0.12
CA PHE A 62 1.76 -3.78 -0.34
C PHE A 62 2.61 -4.16 0.89
N ASN A 63 3.19 -3.18 1.57
CA ASN A 63 3.96 -3.39 2.79
C ASN A 63 3.09 -3.82 3.99
N LEU A 64 1.78 -3.54 4.00
CA LEU A 64 0.88 -4.13 4.99
C LEU A 64 0.91 -5.65 4.89
N LEU A 65 0.86 -6.20 3.67
CA LEU A 65 0.94 -7.64 3.47
C LEU A 65 2.36 -8.15 3.67
N LEU A 66 3.34 -7.67 2.89
CA LEU A 66 4.70 -8.20 2.94
C LEU A 66 5.37 -7.93 4.30
N GLY A 67 5.28 -6.68 4.78
CA GLY A 67 5.97 -6.21 5.95
C GLY A 67 5.40 -6.71 7.27
N TYR A 68 4.10 -6.98 7.37
CA TYR A 68 3.51 -7.43 8.64
C TYR A 68 3.15 -8.92 8.65
N THR A 69 2.89 -9.54 7.49
CA THR A 69 2.55 -10.98 7.42
C THR A 69 3.69 -11.85 6.90
N GLY A 70 4.67 -11.24 6.21
CA GLY A 70 5.75 -11.98 5.54
C GLY A 70 5.36 -12.58 4.17
N ILE A 71 4.14 -12.33 3.69
CA ILE A 71 3.66 -12.88 2.42
C ILE A 71 4.05 -11.95 1.27
N LEU A 72 4.90 -12.44 0.38
CA LEU A 72 5.23 -11.78 -0.88
C LEU A 72 4.17 -12.09 -1.93
N SER A 73 3.52 -11.08 -2.50
CA SER A 73 2.44 -11.26 -3.49
C SER A 73 2.65 -10.44 -4.75
N PHE A 74 2.86 -11.12 -5.89
CA PHE A 74 2.85 -10.48 -7.22
C PHE A 74 1.43 -10.18 -7.73
N GLY A 75 0.41 -10.39 -6.90
CA GLY A 75 -0.99 -10.11 -7.20
C GLY A 75 -1.40 -8.64 -7.13
N HIS A 76 -0.57 -7.76 -6.56
CA HIS A 76 -0.98 -6.39 -6.22
C HIS A 76 -1.30 -5.50 -7.42
N ALA A 77 -0.63 -5.71 -8.56
CA ALA A 77 -1.00 -5.08 -9.83
C ALA A 77 -2.43 -5.42 -10.25
N ALA A 78 -2.88 -6.67 -10.06
CA ALA A 78 -4.24 -7.06 -10.38
C ALA A 78 -5.25 -6.28 -9.53
N PHE A 79 -5.00 -6.07 -8.22
CA PHE A 79 -5.89 -5.28 -7.36
C PHE A 79 -5.87 -3.79 -7.71
N PHE A 80 -4.68 -3.24 -7.98
CA PHE A 80 -4.50 -1.85 -8.40
C PHE A 80 -5.23 -1.57 -9.72
N GLY A 81 -4.96 -2.37 -10.74
CA GLY A 81 -5.57 -2.22 -12.05
C GLY A 81 -7.06 -2.59 -12.08
N ALA A 82 -7.51 -3.60 -11.34
CA ALA A 82 -8.95 -3.91 -11.22
C ALA A 82 -9.74 -2.72 -10.70
N ALA A 83 -9.27 -2.07 -9.63
CA ALA A 83 -9.91 -0.88 -9.12
C ALA A 83 -9.79 0.31 -10.07
N ALA A 84 -8.67 0.46 -10.79
CA ALA A 84 -8.51 1.49 -11.81
C ALA A 84 -9.57 1.34 -12.91
N TYR A 85 -9.74 0.13 -13.46
CA TYR A 85 -10.76 -0.16 -14.47
C TYR A 85 -12.18 0.02 -13.95
N VAL A 86 -12.51 -0.53 -12.78
CA VAL A 86 -13.87 -0.42 -12.22
C VAL A 86 -14.21 1.04 -11.88
N THR A 87 -13.28 1.79 -11.29
CA THR A 87 -13.47 3.22 -11.00
C THR A 87 -13.64 4.02 -12.29
N ALA A 88 -12.76 3.80 -13.27
CA ALA A 88 -12.82 4.46 -14.57
C ALA A 88 -14.13 4.18 -15.30
N HIS A 89 -14.55 2.91 -15.36
CA HIS A 89 -15.78 2.49 -16.02
C HIS A 89 -17.02 3.02 -15.31
N ALA A 90 -17.08 2.94 -13.97
CA ALA A 90 -18.21 3.47 -13.21
C ALA A 90 -18.39 4.98 -13.42
N VAL A 91 -17.30 5.75 -13.35
CA VAL A 91 -17.37 7.20 -13.50
C VAL A 91 -17.64 7.62 -14.95
N LYS A 92 -17.08 6.91 -15.93
CA LYS A 92 -17.21 7.23 -17.36
C LYS A 92 -18.54 6.77 -17.96
N GLU A 93 -18.95 5.53 -17.71
CA GLU A 93 -20.11 4.91 -18.37
C GLU A 93 -21.38 4.99 -17.52
N TRP A 94 -21.27 4.77 -16.20
CA TRP A 94 -22.44 4.86 -15.31
C TRP A 94 -22.69 6.29 -14.82
N GLY A 95 -21.73 7.20 -15.04
CA GLY A 95 -21.85 8.61 -14.65
C GLY A 95 -21.95 8.83 -13.14
N VAL A 96 -21.47 7.88 -12.33
CA VAL A 96 -21.52 8.00 -10.86
C VAL A 96 -20.53 9.04 -10.37
N SER A 97 -20.75 9.57 -9.16
CA SER A 97 -19.81 10.52 -8.58
C SER A 97 -18.43 9.88 -8.33
N PRO A 98 -17.35 10.67 -8.35
CA PRO A 98 -15.98 10.17 -8.18
C PRO A 98 -15.78 9.40 -6.86
N GLU A 99 -16.43 9.83 -5.77
CA GLU A 99 -16.38 9.13 -4.50
C GLU A 99 -17.01 7.74 -4.56
N LEU A 100 -18.15 7.59 -5.25
CA LEU A 100 -18.82 6.28 -5.41
C LEU A 100 -18.01 5.38 -6.35
N GLY A 101 -17.45 5.95 -7.43
CA GLY A 101 -16.54 5.23 -8.31
C GLY A 101 -15.35 4.65 -7.55
N LEU A 102 -14.75 5.44 -6.66
CA LEU A 102 -13.63 4.98 -5.83
C LEU A 102 -14.05 3.87 -4.86
N VAL A 103 -15.22 3.98 -4.21
CA VAL A 103 -15.75 2.94 -3.31
C VAL A 103 -15.99 1.64 -4.09
N LEU A 104 -16.58 1.71 -5.29
CA LEU A 104 -16.78 0.55 -6.14
C LEU A 104 -15.45 -0.10 -6.56
N GLY A 105 -14.43 0.70 -6.89
CA GLY A 105 -13.08 0.22 -7.16
C GLY A 105 -12.46 -0.51 -5.96
N ILE A 106 -12.60 0.04 -4.75
CA ILE A 106 -12.13 -0.58 -3.51
C ILE A 106 -12.81 -1.92 -3.27
N LEU A 107 -14.15 -1.97 -3.43
CA LEU A 107 -14.92 -3.19 -3.26
C LEU A 107 -14.55 -4.25 -4.28
N ALA A 108 -14.33 -3.87 -5.54
CA ALA A 108 -13.87 -4.79 -6.58
C ALA A 108 -12.48 -5.36 -6.27
N ALA A 109 -11.53 -4.51 -5.85
CA ALA A 109 -10.20 -4.96 -5.46
C ALA A 109 -10.22 -5.83 -4.19
N ALA A 110 -11.05 -5.51 -3.20
CA ALA A 110 -11.23 -6.31 -2.00
C ALA A 110 -11.87 -7.67 -2.31
N ALA A 111 -12.86 -7.72 -3.20
CA ALA A 111 -13.50 -8.96 -3.66
C ALA A 111 -12.50 -9.83 -4.43
N LEU A 112 -11.74 -9.24 -5.36
CA LEU A 112 -10.68 -9.95 -6.08
C LEU A 112 -9.59 -10.44 -5.10
N GLY A 113 -9.23 -9.60 -4.13
CA GLY A 113 -8.31 -9.94 -3.05
C GLY A 113 -8.80 -11.08 -2.15
N LEU A 114 -10.10 -11.19 -1.92
CA LEU A 114 -10.70 -12.29 -1.18
C LEU A 114 -10.54 -13.60 -1.96
N VAL A 115 -10.87 -13.60 -3.25
CA VAL A 115 -10.76 -14.78 -4.11
C VAL A 115 -9.30 -15.22 -4.25
N ILE A 116 -8.41 -14.31 -4.65
CA ILE A 116 -6.99 -14.61 -4.84
C ILE A 116 -6.34 -14.96 -3.50
N GLY A 117 -6.62 -14.21 -2.44
CA GLY A 117 -6.09 -14.43 -1.11
C GLY A 117 -6.48 -15.78 -0.54
N TYR A 118 -7.73 -16.20 -0.71
CA TYR A 118 -8.23 -17.49 -0.23
C TYR A 118 -7.46 -18.68 -0.83
N LEU A 119 -7.05 -18.57 -2.10
CA LEU A 119 -6.24 -19.59 -2.78
C LEU A 119 -4.76 -19.48 -2.41
N ALA A 120 -4.21 -18.26 -2.40
CA ALA A 120 -2.79 -18.00 -2.23
C ALA A 120 -2.28 -18.33 -0.81
N ILE A 121 -3.05 -18.05 0.24
CA ILE A 121 -2.60 -18.22 1.64
C ILE A 121 -2.49 -19.69 2.08
N ARG A 122 -3.08 -20.62 1.33
CA ARG A 122 -3.03 -22.06 1.62
C ARG A 122 -1.64 -22.66 1.44
N ARG A 123 -0.74 -21.94 0.75
CA ARG A 123 0.64 -22.34 0.52
C ARG A 123 1.58 -21.36 1.23
N GLN A 124 2.75 -21.85 1.63
CA GLN A 124 3.76 -21.05 2.32
C GLN A 124 4.90 -20.65 1.38
N GLY A 125 5.52 -19.51 1.67
CA GLY A 125 6.71 -19.02 0.98
C GLY A 125 6.51 -18.82 -0.53
N ILE A 126 7.46 -19.32 -1.31
CA ILE A 126 7.57 -19.09 -2.77
C ILE A 126 6.33 -19.60 -3.51
N TYR A 127 5.71 -20.69 -3.06
CA TYR A 127 4.52 -21.25 -3.69
C TYR A 127 3.33 -20.28 -3.65
N SER A 128 3.14 -19.55 -2.54
CA SER A 128 2.09 -18.52 -2.44
C SER A 128 2.32 -17.41 -3.46
N THR A 129 3.56 -16.95 -3.54
CA THR A 129 4.00 -15.93 -4.49
C THR A 129 3.78 -16.36 -5.95
N MET A 130 4.12 -17.59 -6.31
CA MET A 130 3.87 -18.15 -7.66
C MET A 130 2.38 -18.22 -7.99
N ILE A 131 1.53 -18.64 -7.03
CA ILE A 131 0.08 -18.65 -7.21
C ILE A 131 -0.45 -17.23 -7.46
N THR A 132 0.01 -16.24 -6.70
CA THR A 132 -0.43 -14.84 -6.91
C THR A 132 -0.01 -14.29 -8.27
N LEU A 133 1.18 -14.66 -8.76
CA LEU A 133 1.64 -14.27 -10.09
C LEU A 133 0.77 -14.91 -11.18
N ALA A 134 0.50 -16.21 -11.08
CA ALA A 134 -0.35 -16.93 -12.03
C ALA A 134 -1.77 -16.34 -12.09
N LEU A 135 -2.37 -16.07 -10.93
CA LEU A 135 -3.71 -15.46 -10.84
C LEU A 135 -3.72 -14.03 -11.37
N ALA A 136 -2.66 -13.25 -11.14
CA ALA A 136 -2.53 -11.91 -11.73
C ALA A 136 -2.43 -11.96 -13.25
N GLN A 137 -1.69 -12.93 -13.80
CA GLN A 137 -1.60 -13.13 -15.26
C GLN A 137 -2.94 -13.58 -15.86
N MET A 138 -3.67 -14.46 -15.18
CA MET A 138 -5.04 -14.80 -15.59
C MET A 138 -5.94 -13.56 -15.62
N PHE A 139 -5.86 -12.69 -14.61
CA PHE A 139 -6.62 -11.44 -14.56
C PHE A 139 -6.16 -10.44 -15.64
N PHE A 140 -4.88 -10.40 -15.98
CA PHE A 140 -4.35 -9.62 -17.10
C PHE A 140 -4.99 -10.04 -18.43
N PHE A 141 -5.01 -11.34 -18.74
CA PHE A 141 -5.66 -11.83 -19.97
C PHE A 141 -7.18 -11.64 -19.97
N PHE A 142 -7.81 -11.71 -18.80
CA PHE A 142 -9.21 -11.33 -18.65
C PHE A 142 -9.43 -9.85 -19.02
N CYS A 143 -8.61 -8.94 -18.50
CA CYS A 143 -8.69 -7.51 -18.84
C CYS A 143 -8.34 -7.22 -20.30
N LEU A 144 -7.49 -8.04 -20.93
CA LEU A 144 -7.19 -7.91 -22.35
C LEU A 144 -8.41 -8.25 -23.24
N GLN A 145 -9.18 -9.27 -22.84
CA GLN A 145 -10.31 -9.76 -23.64
C GLN A 145 -11.66 -9.11 -23.29
N ALA A 146 -11.80 -8.56 -22.09
CA ALA A 146 -13.04 -7.93 -21.65
C ALA A 146 -13.35 -6.68 -22.50
N SER A 147 -14.59 -6.54 -22.96
CA SER A 147 -14.99 -5.39 -23.77
C SER A 147 -14.99 -4.08 -22.98
N PHE A 148 -15.35 -4.13 -21.69
CA PHE A 148 -15.46 -2.93 -20.84
C PHE A 148 -14.10 -2.25 -20.56
N THR A 149 -12.99 -2.99 -20.61
CA THR A 149 -11.64 -2.46 -20.37
C THR A 149 -11.03 -1.82 -21.61
N HIS A 150 -11.61 -2.07 -22.80
CA HIS A 150 -11.06 -1.69 -24.11
C HIS A 150 -9.66 -2.29 -24.38
N GLY A 151 -9.34 -3.43 -23.77
CA GLY A 151 -8.12 -4.20 -24.05
C GLY A 151 -6.82 -3.41 -23.94
N GLU A 152 -6.03 -3.39 -25.02
CA GLU A 152 -4.74 -2.70 -25.07
C GLU A 152 -4.86 -1.17 -25.05
N ASP A 153 -5.93 -0.61 -25.62
CA ASP A 153 -6.16 0.84 -25.66
C ASP A 153 -6.46 1.41 -24.26
N GLY A 154 -7.08 0.59 -23.41
CA GLY A 154 -7.51 0.97 -22.08
C GLY A 154 -8.67 1.98 -22.08
N LEU A 155 -9.16 2.30 -20.89
CA LEU A 155 -10.16 3.35 -20.71
C LEU A 155 -9.49 4.71 -20.68
N GLN A 156 -9.67 5.50 -21.73
CA GLN A 156 -9.17 6.88 -21.82
C GLN A 156 -10.27 7.91 -21.53
N GLY A 157 -9.89 9.13 -21.15
CA GLY A 157 -10.80 10.27 -20.98
C GLY A 157 -11.77 10.12 -19.82
N VAL A 158 -11.34 9.51 -18.72
CA VAL A 158 -12.16 9.39 -17.50
C VAL A 158 -12.43 10.79 -16.93
N PRO A 159 -13.70 11.20 -16.76
CA PRO A 159 -14.00 12.53 -16.22
C PRO A 159 -13.65 12.57 -14.73
N ARG A 160 -13.05 13.68 -14.27
CA ARG A 160 -12.78 13.86 -12.83
C ARG A 160 -14.03 14.20 -12.04
N GLY A 161 -15.03 14.81 -12.69
CA GLY A 161 -16.35 15.10 -12.11
C GLY A 161 -16.32 16.13 -10.98
N PHE A 162 -17.42 16.18 -10.23
CA PHE A 162 -17.58 17.03 -9.04
C PHE A 162 -17.59 16.15 -7.79
N LEU A 163 -16.74 16.48 -6.82
CA LEU A 163 -16.73 15.83 -5.52
C LEU A 163 -17.95 16.30 -4.70
N PHE A 164 -18.77 15.33 -4.25
CA PHE A 164 -20.04 15.58 -3.56
C PHE A 164 -21.00 16.52 -4.32
N GLY A 165 -20.81 16.70 -5.62
CA GLY A 165 -21.59 17.63 -6.46
C GLY A 165 -21.26 19.11 -6.30
N PHE A 166 -20.33 19.51 -5.41
CA PHE A 166 -20.03 20.92 -5.12
C PHE A 166 -18.61 21.35 -5.52
N ILE A 167 -17.62 20.45 -5.44
CA ILE A 167 -16.21 20.79 -5.67
C ILE A 167 -15.76 20.24 -7.02
N ASP A 168 -15.36 21.11 -7.94
CA ASP A 168 -14.86 20.71 -9.26
C ASP A 168 -13.45 20.09 -9.16
N LEU A 169 -13.33 18.80 -9.50
CA LEU A 169 -12.06 18.06 -9.51
C LEU A 169 -11.28 18.25 -10.82
N ASN A 170 -11.82 18.96 -11.82
CA ASN A 170 -11.05 19.32 -13.00
C ASN A 170 -9.93 20.32 -12.66
N GLN A 171 -10.13 21.14 -11.63
CA GLN A 171 -9.08 22.02 -11.11
C GLN A 171 -7.96 21.21 -10.44
N PRO A 172 -6.69 21.33 -10.91
CA PRO A 172 -5.58 20.53 -10.40
C PRO A 172 -5.35 20.66 -8.89
N MET A 173 -5.63 21.84 -8.32
CA MET A 173 -5.45 22.09 -6.88
C MET A 173 -6.51 21.36 -6.04
N ASN A 174 -7.78 21.37 -6.46
CA ASN A 174 -8.84 20.63 -5.77
C ASN A 174 -8.60 19.12 -5.84
N MET A 175 -8.17 18.64 -7.01
CA MET A 175 -7.79 17.24 -7.19
C MET A 175 -6.62 16.85 -6.28
N TYR A 176 -5.62 17.73 -6.16
CA TYR A 176 -4.49 17.49 -5.26
C TYR A 176 -4.92 17.34 -3.80
N TYR A 177 -5.76 18.24 -3.29
CA TYR A 177 -6.25 18.15 -1.91
C TYR A 177 -7.16 16.95 -1.67
N PHE A 178 -7.95 16.54 -2.66
CA PHE A 178 -8.72 15.30 -2.62
C PHE A 178 -7.81 14.07 -2.50
N VAL A 179 -6.82 13.95 -3.40
CA VAL A 179 -5.82 12.87 -3.38
C VAL A 179 -5.05 12.86 -2.05
N LEU A 180 -4.66 14.03 -1.56
CA LEU A 180 -3.99 14.18 -0.27
C LEU A 180 -4.86 13.67 0.89
N ALA A 181 -6.12 14.08 0.95
CA ALA A 181 -7.05 13.64 1.98
C ALA A 181 -7.21 12.11 1.97
N VAL A 182 -7.41 11.52 0.79
CA VAL A 182 -7.54 10.07 0.63
C VAL A 182 -6.23 9.34 0.99
N PHE A 183 -5.07 9.91 0.61
CA PHE A 183 -3.76 9.38 0.99
C PHE A 183 -3.57 9.35 2.51
N VAL A 184 -3.85 10.47 3.20
CA VAL A 184 -3.73 10.56 4.66
C VAL A 184 -4.68 9.58 5.35
N LEU A 185 -5.92 9.46 4.87
CA LEU A 185 -6.87 8.47 5.39
C LEU A 185 -6.39 7.03 5.18
N GLY A 186 -5.82 6.72 4.01
CA GLY A 186 -5.25 5.41 3.70
C GLY A 186 -4.06 5.06 4.59
N VAL A 187 -3.10 5.97 4.77
CA VAL A 187 -1.96 5.78 5.67
C VAL A 187 -2.41 5.68 7.12
N PHE A 188 -3.39 6.50 7.54
CA PHE A 188 -3.98 6.42 8.87
C PHE A 188 -4.66 5.06 9.10
N ALA A 189 -5.39 4.52 8.12
CA ALA A 189 -5.98 3.19 8.20
C ALA A 189 -4.89 2.11 8.37
N ILE A 190 -3.80 2.17 7.60
CA ILE A 190 -2.66 1.24 7.74
C ILE A 190 -2.03 1.36 9.14
N TRP A 191 -1.79 2.59 9.62
CA TRP A 191 -1.27 2.81 10.97
C TRP A 191 -2.19 2.24 12.04
N ARG A 192 -3.52 2.41 11.89
CA ARG A 192 -4.51 1.90 12.83
C ARG A 192 -4.57 0.37 12.83
N ILE A 193 -4.48 -0.26 11.66
CA ILE A 193 -4.47 -1.73 11.50
C ILE A 193 -3.19 -2.31 12.13
N THR A 194 -2.03 -1.72 11.82
CA THR A 194 -0.72 -2.24 12.26
C THR A 194 -0.45 -2.06 13.76
N ASN A 195 -1.03 -1.03 14.39
CA ASN A 195 -0.95 -0.79 15.84
C ASN A 195 -2.15 -1.35 16.63
N SER A 196 -3.00 -2.16 16.00
CA SER A 196 -4.08 -2.88 16.69
C SER A 196 -3.65 -4.28 17.16
N PRO A 197 -4.44 -4.96 18.01
CA PRO A 197 -4.21 -6.36 18.36
C PRO A 197 -4.09 -7.27 17.14
N PHE A 198 -4.84 -6.97 16.07
CA PHE A 198 -4.72 -7.67 14.79
C PHE A 198 -3.32 -7.56 14.20
N GLY A 199 -2.73 -6.35 14.19
CA GLY A 199 -1.36 -6.14 13.72
C GLY A 199 -0.30 -6.86 14.55
N MET A 200 -0.51 -6.97 15.88
CA MET A 200 0.38 -7.76 16.76
C MET A 200 0.34 -9.25 16.41
N ILE A 201 -0.84 -9.79 16.13
CA ILE A 201 -1.01 -11.18 15.70
C ILE A 201 -0.30 -11.40 14.36
N LEU A 202 -0.46 -10.50 13.39
CA LEU A 202 0.25 -10.61 12.11
C LEU A 202 1.77 -10.65 12.27
N LYS A 203 2.34 -9.78 13.13
CA LYS A 203 3.78 -9.80 13.44
C LYS A 203 4.20 -11.15 14.02
N SER A 204 3.41 -11.72 14.95
CA SER A 204 3.70 -13.05 15.50
C SER A 204 3.66 -14.16 14.44
N VAL A 205 2.72 -14.08 13.49
CA VAL A 205 2.62 -15.00 12.36
C VAL A 205 3.84 -14.88 11.44
N ARG A 206 4.32 -13.66 11.20
CA ARG A 206 5.53 -13.39 10.40
C ARG A 206 6.79 -13.95 11.06
N GLU A 207 6.92 -13.86 12.38
CA GLU A 207 8.09 -14.36 13.12
C GLU A 207 8.11 -15.89 13.19
N ASN A 208 7.00 -16.50 13.58
CA ASN A 208 6.89 -17.95 13.64
C ASN A 208 5.42 -18.40 13.58
N GLU A 209 5.00 -18.78 12.37
CA GLU A 209 3.65 -19.27 12.10
C GLU A 209 3.28 -20.49 12.95
N ASN A 210 4.19 -21.46 13.11
CA ASN A 210 3.92 -22.67 13.91
C ASN A 210 3.65 -22.32 15.38
N ARG A 211 4.38 -21.35 15.95
CA ARG A 211 4.16 -20.86 17.31
C ARG A 211 2.81 -20.17 17.46
N ALA A 212 2.42 -19.34 16.49
CA ALA A 212 1.11 -18.68 16.51
C ALA A 212 -0.05 -19.69 16.48
N ILE A 213 0.10 -20.79 15.72
CA ILE A 213 -0.86 -21.89 15.68
C ILE A 213 -0.93 -22.59 17.05
N SER A 214 0.22 -22.87 17.68
CA SER A 214 0.27 -23.49 19.03
C SER A 214 -0.38 -22.63 20.12
N LEU A 215 -0.41 -21.30 19.96
CA LEU A 215 -1.11 -20.37 20.85
C LEU A 215 -2.63 -20.30 20.58
N GLY A 216 -3.15 -21.07 19.62
CA GLY A 216 -4.58 -21.16 19.30
C GLY A 216 -5.06 -20.13 18.28
N PHE A 217 -4.18 -19.36 17.63
CA PHE A 217 -4.60 -18.40 16.61
C PHE A 217 -4.94 -19.08 15.28
N SER A 218 -6.07 -18.71 14.70
CA SER A 218 -6.49 -19.16 13.38
C SER A 218 -5.75 -18.40 12.27
N VAL A 219 -4.46 -18.71 12.07
CA VAL A 219 -3.52 -17.97 11.21
C VAL A 219 -4.06 -17.66 9.81
N ASN A 220 -4.73 -18.62 9.16
CA ASN A 220 -5.28 -18.43 7.81
C ASN A 220 -6.31 -17.30 7.73
N HIS A 221 -7.18 -17.13 8.75
CA HIS A 221 -8.17 -16.04 8.76
C HIS A 221 -7.49 -14.68 8.88
N TYR A 222 -6.46 -14.58 9.73
CA TYR A 222 -5.68 -13.34 9.87
C TYR A 222 -4.90 -12.99 8.60
N LYS A 223 -4.29 -13.99 7.95
CA LYS A 223 -3.63 -13.82 6.65
C LYS A 223 -4.61 -13.38 5.57
N LEU A 224 -5.78 -14.02 5.49
CA LEU A 224 -6.81 -13.65 4.51
C LEU A 224 -7.31 -12.23 4.72
N ALA A 225 -7.62 -11.85 5.96
CA ALA A 225 -8.07 -10.51 6.30
C ALA A 225 -7.00 -9.46 5.93
N ALA A 226 -5.73 -9.72 6.24
CA ALA A 226 -4.62 -8.84 5.86
C ALA A 226 -4.49 -8.70 4.34
N PHE A 227 -4.67 -9.81 3.61
CA PHE A 227 -4.63 -9.84 2.16
C PHE A 227 -5.75 -9.01 1.54
N VAL A 228 -6.99 -9.16 2.02
CA VAL A 228 -8.16 -8.39 1.54
C VAL A 228 -8.00 -6.90 1.85
N MET A 229 -7.55 -6.54 3.06
CA MET A 229 -7.31 -5.14 3.42
C MET A 229 -6.19 -4.51 2.57
N SER A 230 -5.10 -5.25 2.33
CA SER A 230 -4.02 -4.83 1.43
C SER A 230 -4.52 -4.63 0.00
N ALA A 231 -5.32 -5.57 -0.51
CA ALA A 231 -5.91 -5.48 -1.84
C ALA A 231 -6.85 -4.28 -1.98
N GLY A 232 -7.72 -4.03 -0.99
CA GLY A 232 -8.61 -2.87 -0.97
C GLY A 232 -7.86 -1.54 -0.96
N LEU A 233 -6.79 -1.42 -0.16
CA LEU A 233 -5.96 -0.21 -0.10
C LEU A 233 -5.11 -0.02 -1.37
N ALA A 234 -4.62 -1.10 -1.97
CA ALA A 234 -3.97 -1.07 -3.28
C ALA A 234 -4.95 -0.65 -4.38
N GLY A 235 -6.19 -1.13 -4.31
CA GLY A 235 -7.26 -0.73 -5.21
C GLY A 235 -7.64 0.74 -5.05
N LEU A 236 -7.69 1.25 -3.81
CA LEU A 236 -7.89 2.67 -3.52
C LEU A 236 -6.82 3.54 -4.22
N ALA A 237 -5.55 3.12 -4.20
CA ALA A 237 -4.48 3.80 -4.94
C ALA A 237 -4.67 3.73 -6.47
N GLY A 238 -5.13 2.58 -6.99
CA GLY A 238 -5.36 2.38 -8.43
C GLY A 238 -6.56 3.18 -8.97
N GLY A 239 -7.68 3.18 -8.25
CA GLY A 239 -8.85 4.01 -8.57
C GLY A 239 -8.50 5.51 -8.53
N MET A 240 -7.72 5.94 -7.54
CA MET A 240 -7.23 7.32 -7.46
C MET A 240 -6.33 7.66 -8.66
N LYS A 241 -5.39 6.78 -9.02
CA LYS A 241 -4.55 6.95 -10.21
C LYS A 241 -5.39 7.12 -11.47
N ALA A 242 -6.44 6.32 -11.64
CA ALA A 242 -7.32 6.39 -12.80
C ALA A 242 -8.02 7.76 -12.92
N LEU A 243 -8.46 8.35 -11.80
CA LEU A 243 -9.04 9.69 -11.77
C LEU A 243 -8.01 10.80 -12.01
N VAL A 244 -6.81 10.70 -11.40
CA VAL A 244 -5.73 11.69 -11.55
C VAL A 244 -5.29 11.80 -13.01
N PHE A 245 -4.98 10.65 -13.62
CA PHE A 245 -4.45 10.59 -14.97
C PHE A 245 -5.53 10.52 -16.05
N GLN A 246 -6.79 10.32 -15.66
CA GLN A 246 -7.94 10.20 -16.55
C GLN A 246 -7.86 8.98 -17.50
N PHE A 247 -7.09 7.97 -17.12
CA PHE A 247 -7.01 6.71 -17.85
C PHE A 247 -6.68 5.50 -16.97
N ALA A 248 -7.20 4.34 -17.39
CA ALA A 248 -6.85 3.02 -16.85
C ALA A 248 -6.37 2.14 -18.00
N THR A 249 -5.15 1.61 -17.89
CA THR A 249 -4.47 0.91 -19.00
C THR A 249 -4.02 -0.48 -18.57
N LEU A 250 -3.78 -1.35 -19.55
CA LEU A 250 -3.41 -2.74 -19.30
C LEU A 250 -2.06 -2.87 -18.56
N THR A 251 -1.20 -1.86 -18.68
CA THR A 251 0.05 -1.71 -17.92
C THR A 251 -0.17 -1.67 -16.40
N ASP A 252 -1.33 -1.18 -15.93
CA ASP A 252 -1.67 -1.11 -14.49
C ASP A 252 -1.90 -2.51 -13.89
N VAL A 253 -2.31 -3.50 -14.70
CA VAL A 253 -2.56 -4.89 -14.31
C VAL A 253 -1.34 -5.80 -14.54
N SER A 254 -0.34 -5.31 -15.29
CA SER A 254 0.85 -6.07 -15.65
C SER A 254 1.66 -6.50 -14.42
N TRP A 255 2.32 -7.66 -14.48
CA TRP A 255 3.13 -8.15 -13.36
C TRP A 255 4.32 -7.23 -13.05
N GLN A 256 4.78 -6.46 -14.04
CA GLN A 256 5.84 -5.46 -13.89
C GLN A 256 5.45 -4.38 -12.87
N MET A 257 4.16 -3.99 -12.82
CA MET A 257 3.64 -3.05 -11.82
C MET A 257 3.77 -3.61 -10.39
N SER A 258 3.54 -4.93 -10.22
CA SER A 258 3.81 -5.62 -8.95
C SER A 258 5.30 -5.66 -8.63
N GLY A 259 6.15 -5.81 -9.66
CA GLY A 259 7.60 -5.68 -9.52
C GLY A 259 7.98 -4.30 -8.96
N GLU A 260 7.46 -3.24 -9.56
CA GLU A 260 7.76 -1.86 -9.17
C GLU A 260 7.40 -1.55 -7.71
N VAL A 261 6.22 -1.97 -7.24
CA VAL A 261 5.83 -1.75 -5.84
C VAL A 261 6.70 -2.56 -4.85
N ILE A 262 7.16 -3.74 -5.26
CA ILE A 262 8.18 -4.48 -4.51
C ILE A 262 9.47 -3.65 -4.42
N LEU A 263 9.93 -3.05 -5.53
CA LEU A 263 11.11 -2.17 -5.51
C LEU A 263 10.93 -1.02 -4.50
N MET A 264 9.80 -0.31 -4.59
CA MET A 264 9.50 0.84 -3.73
C MET A 264 9.54 0.45 -2.24
N THR A 265 8.97 -0.71 -1.90
CA THR A 265 8.91 -1.16 -0.50
C THR A 265 10.21 -1.72 0.03
N LEU A 266 10.95 -2.49 -0.78
CA LEU A 266 12.27 -3.00 -0.44
C LEU A 266 13.27 -1.85 -0.23
N LEU A 267 13.30 -0.91 -1.17
CA LEU A 267 14.17 0.26 -1.13
C LEU A 267 13.87 1.13 0.08
N GLY A 268 12.58 1.40 0.31
CA GLY A 268 12.10 2.21 1.41
C GLY A 268 12.40 1.61 2.79
N GLY A 269 12.18 0.31 2.96
CA GLY A 269 12.39 -0.43 4.20
C GLY A 269 11.14 -1.23 4.61
N ILE A 270 11.24 -2.56 4.46
CA ILE A 270 10.14 -3.51 4.74
C ILE A 270 9.72 -3.46 6.21
N GLY A 271 8.42 -3.48 6.46
CA GLY A 271 7.86 -3.57 7.82
C GLY A 271 7.87 -2.26 8.60
N THR A 272 8.21 -1.14 7.94
CA THR A 272 8.08 0.21 8.50
C THR A 272 6.91 0.95 7.86
N LEU A 273 6.25 1.88 8.56
CA LEU A 273 5.15 2.66 7.98
C LEU A 273 5.66 3.69 6.95
N ILE A 274 6.78 4.34 7.23
CA ILE A 274 7.32 5.45 6.43
C ILE A 274 8.17 4.94 5.26
N GLY A 275 8.79 3.76 5.39
CA GLY A 275 9.67 3.15 4.38
C GLY A 275 9.08 3.21 2.98
N PRO A 276 7.94 2.55 2.74
CA PRO A 276 7.27 2.52 1.44
C PRO A 276 6.99 3.90 0.83
N ILE A 277 6.66 4.89 1.66
CA ILE A 277 6.35 6.26 1.21
C ILE A 277 7.62 6.91 0.64
N VAL A 278 8.74 6.81 1.35
CA VAL A 278 10.03 7.36 0.88
C VAL A 278 10.55 6.58 -0.33
N GLY A 279 10.43 5.25 -0.31
CA GLY A 279 10.83 4.43 -1.44
C GLY A 279 10.03 4.73 -2.71
N ALA A 280 8.71 4.90 -2.60
CA ALA A 280 7.88 5.33 -3.72
C ALA A 280 8.24 6.74 -4.19
N ALA A 281 8.47 7.69 -3.27
CA ALA A 281 8.90 9.04 -3.61
C ALA A 281 10.21 9.03 -4.41
N PHE A 282 11.19 8.25 -3.97
CA PHE A 282 12.47 8.11 -4.66
C PHE A 282 12.31 7.48 -6.05
N VAL A 283 11.63 6.32 -6.14
CA VAL A 283 11.48 5.59 -7.42
C VAL A 283 10.68 6.42 -8.43
N VAL A 284 9.58 7.05 -8.01
CA VAL A 284 8.76 7.88 -8.91
C VAL A 284 9.51 9.13 -9.35
N ALA A 285 10.25 9.79 -8.46
CA ALA A 285 11.07 10.95 -8.82
C ALA A 285 12.18 10.57 -9.80
N LEU A 286 12.85 9.45 -9.56
CA LEU A 286 13.87 8.91 -10.44
C LEU A 286 13.29 8.59 -11.83
N GLN A 287 12.16 7.89 -11.91
CA GLN A 287 11.50 7.61 -13.18
C GLN A 287 11.10 8.87 -13.93
N ASN A 288 10.61 9.89 -13.22
CA ASN A 288 10.23 11.16 -13.84
C ASN A 288 11.44 11.91 -14.40
N TRP A 289 12.56 11.91 -13.67
CA TRP A 289 13.81 12.50 -14.15
C TRP A 289 14.36 11.72 -15.37
N LEU A 290 14.35 10.39 -15.32
CA LEU A 290 14.78 9.56 -16.43
C LEU A 290 13.87 9.63 -17.65
N ALA A 291 12.57 9.83 -17.47
CA ALA A 291 11.63 9.98 -18.58
C ALA A 291 11.93 11.21 -19.45
N THR A 292 12.67 12.19 -18.92
CA THR A 292 13.16 13.36 -19.68
C THR A 292 14.54 13.14 -20.30
N SER A 293 15.18 11.99 -20.07
CA SER A 293 16.48 11.62 -20.62
C SER A 293 16.35 10.63 -21.77
N ASP A 294 17.35 10.52 -22.65
CA ASP A 294 17.38 9.57 -23.78
C ASP A 294 17.61 8.10 -23.35
N PHE A 295 17.78 7.84 -22.05
CA PHE A 295 18.07 6.50 -21.55
C PHE A 295 16.79 5.68 -21.33
N PRO A 296 16.82 4.37 -21.63
CA PRO A 296 15.69 3.48 -21.36
C PRO A 296 15.45 3.35 -19.85
N VAL A 297 14.36 3.97 -19.37
CA VAL A 297 13.98 4.06 -17.95
C VAL A 297 14.04 2.70 -17.26
N THR A 298 13.48 1.65 -17.90
CA THR A 298 13.38 0.30 -17.34
C THR A 298 14.73 -0.32 -16.99
N ILE A 299 15.73 -0.15 -17.85
CA ILE A 299 17.07 -0.72 -17.65
C ILE A 299 17.74 -0.05 -16.45
N VAL A 300 17.68 1.28 -16.41
CA VAL A 300 18.32 2.05 -15.34
C VAL A 300 17.62 1.84 -14.00
N THR A 301 16.29 1.77 -13.97
CA THR A 301 15.55 1.43 -12.74
C THR A 301 15.90 0.03 -12.24
N GLY A 302 16.07 -0.95 -13.13
CA GLY A 302 16.49 -2.30 -12.75
C GLY A 302 17.92 -2.37 -12.22
N LEU A 303 18.84 -1.59 -12.79
CA LEU A 303 20.23 -1.50 -12.34
C LEU A 303 20.34 -0.82 -10.97
N ILE A 304 19.63 0.30 -10.79
CA ILE A 304 19.56 1.01 -9.50
C ILE A 304 18.93 0.11 -8.45
N PHE A 305 17.89 -0.66 -8.79
CA PHE A 305 17.35 -1.66 -7.88
C PHE A 305 18.39 -2.70 -7.45
N MET A 306 19.13 -3.30 -8.40
CA MET A 306 20.18 -4.26 -8.07
C MET A 306 21.22 -3.62 -7.15
N ALA A 307 21.68 -2.42 -7.47
CA ALA A 307 22.63 -1.68 -6.63
C ALA A 307 22.06 -1.44 -5.23
N CYS A 308 20.81 -0.99 -5.11
CA CYS A 308 20.18 -0.72 -3.83
C CYS A 308 19.97 -1.97 -2.98
N VAL A 309 19.57 -3.10 -3.56
CA VAL A 309 19.42 -4.36 -2.82
C VAL A 309 20.77 -4.91 -2.34
N LEU A 310 21.83 -4.73 -3.14
CA LEU A 310 23.18 -5.17 -2.78
C LEU A 310 23.81 -4.27 -1.70
N LEU A 311 23.57 -2.95 -1.76
CA LEU A 311 24.17 -1.97 -0.85
C LEU A 311 23.36 -1.78 0.44
N PHE A 312 22.03 -1.67 0.34
CA PHE A 312 21.13 -1.30 1.44
C PHE A 312 20.30 -2.50 1.93
N ARG A 313 20.95 -3.46 2.61
CA ARG A 313 20.30 -4.70 3.11
C ARG A 313 19.11 -4.47 4.05
N LYS A 314 18.97 -3.28 4.66
CA LYS A 314 17.84 -2.92 5.54
C LYS A 314 16.87 -1.89 4.92
N GLY A 315 17.13 -1.41 3.71
CA GLY A 315 16.44 -0.27 3.09
C GLY A 315 16.88 1.08 3.67
N ILE A 316 16.54 2.17 2.96
CA ILE A 316 16.97 3.55 3.28
C ILE A 316 16.56 3.95 4.70
N ILE A 317 15.31 3.68 5.08
CA ILE A 317 14.81 4.03 6.41
C ILE A 317 15.36 3.08 7.48
N GLY A 318 15.55 1.80 7.17
CA GLY A 318 16.14 0.84 8.10
C GLY A 318 17.58 1.19 8.49
N GLU A 319 18.35 1.74 7.56
CA GLU A 319 19.67 2.30 7.86
C GLU A 319 19.60 3.61 8.65
N PHE A 320 18.65 4.49 8.33
CA PHE A 320 18.45 5.73 9.08
C PHE A 320 18.11 5.47 10.56
N TYR A 321 17.23 4.51 10.86
CA TYR A 321 16.93 4.10 12.24
C TYR A 321 18.10 3.43 12.94
N THR A 322 18.99 2.76 12.20
CA THR A 322 20.20 2.13 12.77
C THR A 322 21.30 3.16 13.05
N SER A 323 21.34 4.28 12.31
CA SER A 323 22.28 5.39 12.49
C SER A 323 22.13 6.08 13.84
N ARG A 324 23.24 6.67 14.35
CA ARG A 324 23.27 7.43 15.62
C ARG A 324 22.23 8.56 15.66
N ILE A 325 21.83 9.08 14.50
CA ILE A 325 20.85 10.16 14.36
C ILE A 325 19.42 9.65 14.56
N GLY A 326 19.07 8.49 13.97
CA GLY A 326 17.74 7.89 14.11
C GLY A 326 17.44 7.43 15.54
N LYS A 327 18.43 6.83 16.22
CA LYS A 327 18.32 6.45 17.65
C LYS A 327 18.10 7.65 18.58
N LYS A 328 18.55 8.85 18.20
CA LYS A 328 18.39 10.08 18.99
C LYS A 328 17.05 10.78 18.77
N LEU A 329 16.42 10.56 17.62
CA LEU A 329 15.16 11.20 17.22
C LEU A 329 13.92 10.33 17.48
N PHE A 330 14.06 9.00 17.41
CA PHE A 330 12.93 8.06 17.47
C PHE A 330 13.13 6.87 18.43
N GLY A 331 14.29 6.75 19.08
CA GLY A 331 14.54 5.79 20.17
C GLY A 331 14.20 6.39 21.53
#